data_AF-H6R6D0-F1
#
_entry.id   AF-H6R6D0-F1
#
_cell.length_a   1.000
_cell.length_b   1.000
_cell.length_c   1.000
_cell.angle_alpha   90.00
_cell.angle_beta   90.00
_cell.angle_gamma   90.00
#
_symmetry.space_group_name_H-M   'P 1'
#
loop_
_entity.id
_entity.type
_entity.pdbx_description
1 polymer ?
#
loop_
_entity_poly.entity_id
_entity_poly.type
_entity_poly.pdbx_seq_one_letter_code
_entity_poly.pdbx_strand_id
1 'polypeptide(L)'
;MGTGCPPAQTDPYGPDGYDVHGYDRFGYDRSGYDRSGYDAFGRDRFGYDRRGIGRDGYTREGCAADGKDRPDADRAVCDRWRRPPTGSAG
;
A
#
# COMPACT_ATOMS: atom_id res chain seq x y z
N MET A 1 9.33 -52.50 -1.90
CA MET A 1 8.71 -51.36 -2.60
C MET A 1 8.37 -50.32 -1.54
N GLY A 2 9.32 -49.44 -1.22
CA GLY A 2 9.09 -48.39 -0.23
C GLY A 2 8.27 -47.30 -0.88
N THR A 3 6.97 -47.29 -0.62
CA THR A 3 6.08 -46.19 -1.01
C THR A 3 6.56 -44.96 -0.24
N GLY A 4 7.49 -44.22 -0.85
CA GLY A 4 7.85 -42.90 -0.37
C GLY A 4 6.56 -42.12 -0.28
N CYS A 5 6.17 -41.75 0.96
CA CYS A 5 5.19 -40.71 1.17
C CYS A 5 5.59 -39.57 0.23
N PRO A 6 4.73 -39.13 -0.71
CA PRO A 6 5.01 -37.91 -1.44
C PRO A 6 5.29 -36.84 -0.38
N PRO A 7 6.35 -36.02 -0.51
CA PRO A 7 6.54 -34.92 0.41
C PRO A 7 5.21 -34.22 0.48
N ALA A 8 4.63 -34.16 1.70
CA ALA A 8 3.37 -33.49 1.92
C ALA A 8 3.49 -32.18 1.16
N GLN A 9 2.68 -32.05 0.11
CA GLN A 9 2.68 -30.88 -0.75
C GLN A 9 2.13 -29.83 0.21
N THR A 10 3.03 -29.21 0.97
CA THR A 10 2.72 -28.02 1.74
C THR A 10 2.56 -26.99 0.66
N ASP A 11 1.42 -27.05 -0.03
CA ASP A 11 0.90 -25.90 -0.72
C ASP A 11 1.06 -24.78 0.30
N PRO A 12 1.92 -23.77 0.02
CA PRO A 12 2.17 -22.71 0.98
C PRO A 12 0.89 -21.94 1.33
N TYR A 13 -0.19 -22.20 0.59
CA TYR A 13 -1.55 -21.74 0.75
C TYR A 13 -2.42 -22.86 1.32
N GLY A 14 -3.15 -22.57 2.39
CA GLY A 14 -4.13 -23.46 3.00
C GLY A 14 -5.32 -23.78 2.08
N PRO A 15 -6.26 -24.64 2.53
CA PRO A 15 -7.46 -24.98 1.76
C PRO A 15 -8.37 -23.78 1.46
N ASP A 16 -8.22 -22.70 2.23
CA ASP A 16 -8.86 -21.41 2.04
C ASP A 16 -8.19 -20.54 0.96
N GLY A 17 -7.05 -20.97 0.43
CA GLY A 17 -6.31 -20.26 -0.63
C GLY A 17 -5.37 -19.16 -0.13
N TYR A 18 -5.18 -19.03 1.18
CA TYR A 18 -4.32 -18.04 1.84
C TYR A 18 -3.09 -18.70 2.49
N ASP A 19 -1.96 -18.00 2.53
CA ASP A 19 -0.72 -18.44 3.15
C ASP A 19 -0.80 -18.40 4.69
N VAL A 20 0.25 -18.86 5.35
CA VAL A 20 0.39 -18.81 6.83
C VAL A 20 0.31 -17.40 7.41
N HIS A 21 0.50 -16.37 6.58
CA HIS A 21 0.40 -14.97 6.95
C HIS A 21 -0.97 -14.37 6.58
N GLY A 22 -1.88 -15.14 5.99
CA GLY A 22 -3.22 -14.71 5.60
C GLY A 22 -3.31 -14.03 4.23
N TYR A 23 -2.33 -14.20 3.35
CA TYR A 23 -2.30 -13.61 1.99
C TYR A 23 -2.55 -14.66 0.91
N ASP A 24 -3.33 -14.31 -0.10
CA ASP A 24 -3.62 -15.15 -1.24
C ASP A 24 -2.39 -15.35 -2.17
N ARG A 25 -2.58 -16.12 -3.24
CA ARG A 25 -1.55 -16.39 -4.25
C ARG A 25 -1.06 -15.15 -5.00
N PHE A 26 -1.84 -14.08 -4.98
CA PHE A 26 -1.50 -12.78 -5.57
C PHE A 26 -0.85 -11.84 -4.55
N GLY A 27 -0.76 -12.24 -3.28
CA GLY A 27 -0.17 -11.48 -2.18
C GLY A 27 -1.13 -10.53 -1.47
N TYR A 28 -2.45 -10.70 -1.63
CA TYR A 28 -3.47 -9.87 -0.96
C TYR A 28 -4.12 -10.61 0.20
N ASP A 29 -4.40 -9.90 1.29
CA ASP A 29 -5.12 -10.42 2.44
C ASP A 29 -6.60 -10.68 2.09
N ARG A 30 -7.33 -11.31 3.00
CA ARG A 30 -8.78 -11.56 2.87
C ARG A 30 -9.62 -10.31 2.61
N SER A 31 -9.11 -9.14 2.98
CA SER A 31 -9.72 -7.83 2.77
C SER A 31 -9.31 -7.18 1.44
N GLY A 32 -8.41 -7.81 0.68
CA GLY A 32 -7.94 -7.35 -0.63
C GLY A 32 -6.75 -6.39 -0.60
N TYR A 33 -5.98 -6.34 0.49
CA TYR A 33 -4.79 -5.48 0.63
C TYR A 33 -3.50 -6.28 0.66
N ASP A 34 -2.45 -5.77 0.03
CA ASP A 34 -1.14 -6.39 0.01
C ASP A 34 -0.47 -6.35 1.40
N ARG A 35 0.69 -6.99 1.52
CA ARG A 35 1.51 -6.99 2.75
C ARG A 35 1.88 -5.59 3.26
N SER A 36 1.91 -4.61 2.37
CA SER A 36 2.17 -3.20 2.65
C SER A 36 0.89 -2.43 3.02
N GLY A 37 -0.28 -3.07 2.95
CA GLY A 37 -1.57 -2.49 3.30
C GLY A 37 -2.27 -1.75 2.15
N TYR A 38 -1.89 -1.97 0.89
CA TYR A 38 -2.49 -1.32 -0.28
C TYR A 38 -3.29 -2.32 -1.14
N ASP A 39 -4.42 -1.87 -1.67
CA ASP A 39 -5.27 -2.63 -2.59
C ASP A 39 -4.56 -2.88 -3.93
N ALA A 40 -5.19 -3.66 -4.81
CA ALA A 40 -4.67 -3.91 -6.17
C ALA A 40 -4.48 -2.65 -7.03
N PHE A 41 -5.05 -1.51 -6.63
CA PHE A 41 -4.86 -0.20 -7.25
C PHE A 41 -3.78 0.64 -6.57
N GLY A 42 -3.09 0.09 -5.57
CA GLY A 42 -2.05 0.78 -4.81
C GLY A 42 -2.58 1.79 -3.80
N ARG A 43 -3.81 1.61 -3.29
CA ARG A 43 -4.43 2.48 -2.29
C ARG A 43 -4.65 1.79 -0.96
N ASP A 44 -4.42 2.49 0.13
CA ASP A 44 -4.60 1.96 1.47
C ASP A 44 -6.10 1.81 1.84
N ARG A 45 -6.37 1.31 3.04
CA ARG A 45 -7.73 1.13 3.58
C ARG A 45 -8.55 2.42 3.64
N PHE A 46 -7.89 3.57 3.75
CA PHE A 46 -8.48 4.90 3.74
C PHE A 46 -8.57 5.51 2.33
N GLY A 47 -8.08 4.82 1.30
CA GLY A 47 -8.17 5.25 -0.10
C GLY A 47 -7.06 6.19 -0.56
N TYR A 48 -5.95 6.29 0.17
CA TYR A 48 -4.76 7.07 -0.19
C TYR A 48 -3.71 6.19 -0.86
N ASP A 49 -3.02 6.74 -1.85
CA ASP A 49 -1.90 6.06 -2.52
C ASP A 49 -0.67 5.93 -1.60
N ARG A 50 0.40 5.31 -2.10
CA ARG A 50 1.67 5.18 -1.36
C ARG A 50 2.34 6.52 -0.98
N ARG A 51 1.95 7.62 -1.61
CA ARG A 51 2.42 8.97 -1.28
C ARG A 51 1.48 9.67 -0.28
N GLY A 52 0.37 9.03 0.09
CA GLY A 52 -0.66 9.60 0.96
C GLY A 52 -1.65 10.49 0.21
N ILE A 53 -1.80 10.34 -1.12
CA ILE A 53 -2.72 11.13 -1.95
C ILE A 53 -4.00 10.33 -2.19
N GLY A 54 -5.15 10.91 -1.83
CA GLY A 54 -6.47 10.32 -2.02
C GLY A 54 -6.89 10.28 -3.48
N ARG A 55 -8.01 9.61 -3.76
CA ARG A 55 -8.62 9.56 -5.10
C ARG A 55 -9.00 10.95 -5.63
N ASP A 56 -9.24 11.90 -4.75
CA ASP A 56 -9.51 13.30 -5.04
C ASP A 56 -8.26 14.10 -5.45
N GLY A 57 -7.06 13.53 -5.31
CA GLY A 57 -5.79 14.18 -5.66
C GLY A 57 -5.18 14.99 -4.51
N TYR A 58 -5.72 14.88 -3.30
CA TYR A 58 -5.27 15.60 -2.11
C TYR A 58 -4.82 14.63 -1.01
N THR A 59 -3.84 15.05 -0.21
CA THR A 59 -3.48 14.31 1.00
C THR A 59 -4.53 14.49 2.10
N ARG A 60 -4.34 13.79 3.23
CA ARG A 60 -5.18 13.96 4.42
C ARG A 60 -5.18 15.39 4.94
N GLU A 61 -4.08 16.10 4.74
CA GLU A 61 -3.87 17.51 5.08
C GLU A 61 -4.44 18.47 4.01
N GLY A 62 -4.99 17.96 2.92
CA GLY A 62 -5.51 18.76 1.82
C GLY A 62 -4.43 19.24 0.84
N CYS A 63 -3.24 18.64 0.85
CA CYS A 63 -2.16 19.02 -0.03
C CYS A 63 -2.26 18.33 -1.39
N ALA A 64 -2.19 19.08 -2.48
CA ALA A 64 -2.22 18.53 -3.83
C ALA A 64 -0.82 18.45 -4.43
N ALA A 65 -0.51 17.38 -5.16
CA ALA A 65 0.79 17.25 -5.83
C ALA A 65 1.05 18.35 -6.87
N ASP A 66 0.01 18.89 -7.49
CA ASP A 66 0.08 19.96 -8.48
C ASP A 66 0.08 21.38 -7.90
N GLY A 67 0.10 21.52 -6.56
CA GLY A 67 0.12 22.83 -5.90
C GLY A 67 -1.26 23.47 -5.71
N LYS A 68 -2.33 22.85 -6.19
CA LYS A 68 -3.71 23.28 -5.96
C LYS A 68 -4.21 22.77 -4.62
N ASP A 69 -3.59 23.22 -3.54
CA ASP A 69 -3.94 22.82 -2.18
C ASP A 69 -5.39 23.23 -1.84
N ARG A 70 -6.03 22.48 -0.94
CA ARG A 70 -7.34 22.86 -0.42
C ARG A 70 -7.26 24.20 0.31
N PRO A 71 -8.34 24.99 0.34
CA PRO A 71 -8.36 26.28 1.04
C PRO A 71 -8.15 26.12 2.57
N ASP A 72 -8.52 24.96 3.12
CA ASP A 72 -8.30 24.57 4.51
C ASP A 72 -6.91 23.96 4.77
N ALA A 73 -6.11 23.71 3.74
CA ALA A 73 -4.80 23.11 3.88
C ALA A 73 -3.73 24.16 4.24
N ASP A 74 -2.79 23.77 5.09
CA ASP A 74 -1.64 24.60 5.39
C ASP A 74 -0.64 24.56 4.23
N ARG A 75 -0.52 25.69 3.52
CA ARG A 75 0.37 25.82 2.37
C ARG A 75 1.83 25.52 2.69
N ALA A 76 2.31 25.82 3.90
CA ALA A 76 3.69 25.52 4.29
C ALA A 76 3.91 24.02 4.53
N VAL A 77 2.93 23.33 5.11
CA VAL A 77 2.90 21.86 5.22
C VAL A 77 2.90 21.25 3.82
N CYS A 78 2.07 21.74 2.92
CA CYS A 78 1.99 21.23 1.55
C CYS A 78 3.26 21.49 0.74
N ASP A 79 3.89 22.67 0.92
CA ASP A 79 5.19 22.97 0.32
C ASP A 79 6.28 22.01 0.82
N ARG A 80 6.32 21.76 2.14
CA ARG A 80 7.26 20.81 2.75
C ARG A 80 7.04 19.36 2.29
N TRP A 81 5.78 18.96 2.08
CA TRP A 81 5.47 17.61 1.58
C TRP A 81 5.87 17.44 0.10
N ARG A 82 5.57 18.44 -0.75
CA ARG A 82 5.95 18.42 -2.17
C ARG A 82 7.45 18.57 -2.39
N ARG A 83 8.10 19.37 -1.56
CA ARG A 83 9.54 19.64 -1.59
C ARG A 83 10.16 18.83 -0.46
N PRO A 84 10.48 17.53 -0.68
CA PRO A 84 11.35 16.84 0.27
C PRO A 84 12.58 17.71 0.49
N PRO A 85 13.22 17.69 1.66
CA PRO A 85 14.46 18.42 1.88
C PRO A 85 15.48 17.89 0.87
N THR A 86 15.56 18.56 -0.28
CA THR A 86 16.64 18.39 -1.21
C THR A 86 17.85 18.84 -0.42
N GLY A 87 18.72 17.91 -0.07
CA GLY A 87 20.09 18.23 0.28
C GLY A 87 20.66 19.04 -0.88
N SER A 88 20.57 20.36 -0.77
CA SER A 88 21.27 21.31 -1.61
C SER A 88 22.25 22.02 -0.70
N ALA A 89 23.42 21.42 -0.56
CA ALA A 89 24.64 22.05 -0.11
C ALA A 89 25.79 21.22 -0.73
N GLY A 90 26.54 21.69 -1.72
CA GLY A 90 26.55 23.03 -2.31
C GLY A 90 27.24 23.05 -3.67
#